data_AF-A0A2I0SHH0-F1
#
_entry.id   AF-A0A2I0SHH0-F1
#
_cell.length_a   1.000
_cell.length_b   1.000
_cell.length_c   1.000
_cell.angle_alpha   90.00
_cell.angle_beta   90.00
_cell.angle_gamma   90.00
#
_symmetry.space_group_name_H-M   'P 1'
#
loop_
_entity.id
_entity.type
_entity.pdbx_description
1 polymer ?
#
loop_
_entity_poly.entity_id
_entity_poly.type
_entity_poly.pdbx_seq_one_letter_code
_entity_poly.pdbx_strand_id
1 'polypeptide(L)'
;MQKSEARKLIGEAVKAWEAEEWQRSADLYEQVLARFPDEEPSAVWWYDAALAHKFLRNWDKALDLGREAAARSPRGEGDPAYWNLGIAATILRDWTTARDAWDGFGIELPEGEGEIAGRFGAACVRLDTDGEREVVWIER
;
A
#
# COMPACT_ATOMS: atom_id res chain seq x y z
N MET A 1 9.63 -8.55 -23.45
CA MET A 1 9.71 -9.52 -22.34
C MET A 1 8.76 -10.66 -22.61
N GLN A 2 9.23 -11.89 -22.49
CA GLN A 2 8.38 -13.09 -22.63
C GLN A 2 7.77 -13.51 -21.27
N LYS A 3 6.70 -14.34 -21.26
CA LYS A 3 6.08 -14.80 -20.00
C LYS A 3 7.04 -15.59 -19.08
N SER A 4 7.99 -16.33 -19.66
CA SER A 4 9.04 -17.04 -18.91
C SER A 4 10.01 -16.07 -18.22
N GLU A 5 10.36 -14.98 -18.90
CA GLU A 5 11.22 -13.92 -18.37
C GLU A 5 10.51 -13.14 -17.27
N ALA A 6 9.22 -12.82 -17.43
CA ALA A 6 8.42 -12.19 -16.38
C ALA A 6 8.36 -13.03 -15.10
N ARG A 7 8.15 -14.36 -15.22
CA ARG A 7 8.18 -15.27 -14.06
C ARG A 7 9.53 -15.25 -13.33
N LYS A 8 10.63 -15.14 -14.08
CA LYS A 8 11.96 -15.02 -13.48
C LYS A 8 12.10 -13.71 -12.72
N LEU A 9 11.69 -12.57 -13.30
CA LEU A 9 11.72 -11.27 -12.63
C LEU A 9 10.86 -11.26 -11.37
N ILE A 10 9.66 -11.83 -11.40
CA ILE A 10 8.79 -11.97 -10.22
C ILE A 10 9.51 -12.77 -9.12
N GLY A 11 10.13 -13.91 -9.47
CA GLY A 11 10.89 -14.70 -8.50
C GLY A 11 12.10 -13.96 -7.91
N GLU A 12 12.74 -13.08 -8.69
CA GLU A 12 13.79 -12.20 -8.18
C GLU A 12 13.25 -11.06 -7.31
N ALA A 13 12.07 -10.52 -7.63
CA ALA A 13 11.41 -9.46 -6.87
C ALA A 13 11.01 -9.93 -5.48
N VAL A 14 10.49 -11.16 -5.37
CA VAL A 14 10.17 -11.82 -4.10
C VAL A 14 11.44 -12.03 -3.26
N LYS A 15 12.53 -12.52 -3.86
CA LYS A 15 13.80 -12.68 -3.14
C LYS A 15 14.38 -11.35 -2.67
N ALA A 16 14.28 -10.30 -3.49
CA ALA A 16 14.70 -8.96 -3.11
C ALA A 16 13.86 -8.42 -1.94
N TRP A 17 12.54 -8.67 -1.96
CA TRP A 17 11.66 -8.35 -0.84
C TRP A 17 12.08 -9.07 0.45
N GLU A 18 12.30 -10.39 0.40
CA GLU A 18 12.75 -11.17 1.56
C GLU A 18 14.10 -10.69 2.13
N ALA A 19 14.96 -10.12 1.27
CA ALA A 19 16.26 -9.57 1.63
C ALA A 19 16.20 -8.08 2.05
N GLU A 20 15.01 -7.50 2.16
CA GLU A 20 14.79 -6.07 2.45
C GLU A 20 15.40 -5.11 1.40
N GLU A 21 15.68 -5.60 0.19
CA GLU A 21 16.14 -4.83 -0.96
C GLU A 21 14.96 -4.13 -1.66
N TRP A 22 14.25 -3.27 -0.92
CA TRP A 22 12.95 -2.71 -1.34
C TRP A 22 12.98 -2.04 -2.72
N GLN A 23 14.01 -1.23 -3.00
CA GLN A 23 14.15 -0.57 -4.31
C GLN A 23 14.24 -1.58 -5.45
N ARG A 24 15.05 -2.63 -5.26
CA ARG A 24 15.21 -3.67 -6.27
C ARG A 24 13.93 -4.45 -6.48
N SER A 25 13.21 -4.77 -5.40
CA SER A 25 11.90 -5.44 -5.47
C SER A 25 10.92 -4.60 -6.28
N ALA A 26 10.80 -3.29 -5.97
CA ALA A 26 9.94 -2.36 -6.70
C ALA A 26 10.27 -2.30 -8.20
N ASP A 27 11.56 -2.10 -8.53
CA ASP A 27 12.01 -1.98 -9.92
C ASP A 27 11.71 -3.24 -10.75
N LEU A 28 11.81 -4.42 -10.14
CA LEU A 28 11.51 -5.70 -10.80
C LEU A 28 10.01 -5.87 -11.05
N TYR A 29 9.16 -5.54 -10.08
CA TYR A 29 7.71 -5.58 -10.29
C TYR A 29 7.25 -4.53 -11.32
N GLU A 30 7.78 -3.30 -11.29
CA GLU A 30 7.45 -2.28 -12.29
C GLU A 30 7.87 -2.69 -13.71
N GLN A 31 8.99 -3.39 -13.87
CA GLN A 31 9.38 -3.97 -15.17
C GLN A 31 8.37 -5.01 -15.67
N VAL A 32 7.83 -5.83 -14.77
CA VAL A 32 6.78 -6.81 -15.10
C VAL A 32 5.50 -6.09 -15.53
N LEU A 33 5.06 -5.13 -14.73
CA LEU A 33 3.85 -4.35 -14.94
C LEU A 33 3.90 -3.49 -16.21
N ALA A 34 5.07 -2.99 -16.61
CA ALA A 34 5.24 -2.26 -17.87
C ALA A 34 4.87 -3.08 -19.12
N ARG A 35 4.77 -4.41 -18.99
CA ARG A 35 4.44 -5.34 -20.10
C ARG A 35 3.15 -6.11 -19.88
N PHE A 36 2.80 -6.36 -18.63
CA PHE A 36 1.67 -7.19 -18.24
C PHE A 36 0.79 -6.49 -17.18
N PRO A 37 0.31 -5.25 -17.45
CA PRO A 37 -0.42 -4.46 -16.45
C PRO A 37 -1.80 -5.03 -16.10
N ASP A 38 -2.39 -5.82 -17.01
CA ASP A 38 -3.77 -6.30 -16.94
C ASP A 38 -3.91 -7.83 -17.05
N GLU A 39 -2.81 -8.58 -16.92
CA GLU A 39 -2.92 -10.03 -16.77
C GLU A 39 -3.62 -10.34 -15.43
N GLU A 40 -4.37 -11.45 -15.35
CA GLU A 40 -5.13 -11.83 -14.16
C GLU A 40 -4.37 -11.70 -12.82
N PRO A 41 -3.10 -12.17 -12.68
CA PRO A 41 -2.33 -12.00 -11.44
C PRO A 41 -1.75 -10.60 -11.20
N SER A 42 -1.92 -9.63 -12.12
CA SER A 42 -1.30 -8.31 -12.04
C SER A 42 -1.70 -7.50 -10.80
N ALA A 43 -2.89 -7.73 -10.25
CA ALA A 43 -3.34 -7.09 -9.02
C ALA A 43 -2.33 -7.27 -7.87
N VAL A 44 -1.78 -8.48 -7.73
CA VAL A 44 -0.75 -8.81 -6.73
C VAL A 44 0.56 -8.07 -7.01
N TRP A 45 0.94 -7.92 -8.27
CA TRP A 45 2.18 -7.24 -8.65
C TRP A 45 2.09 -5.72 -8.44
N TRP A 46 0.94 -5.11 -8.74
CA TRP A 46 0.67 -3.71 -8.41
C TRP A 46 0.74 -3.49 -6.89
N TYR A 47 0.12 -4.39 -6.11
CA TYR A 47 0.18 -4.36 -4.66
C TYR A 47 1.61 -4.46 -4.13
N ASP A 48 2.39 -5.44 -4.58
CA ASP A 48 3.75 -5.66 -4.11
C ASP A 48 4.68 -4.48 -4.46
N ALA A 49 4.54 -3.92 -5.67
CA ALA A 49 5.28 -2.73 -6.07
C ALA A 49 4.93 -1.51 -5.19
N ALA A 50 3.64 -1.27 -4.93
CA ALA A 50 3.19 -0.20 -4.05
C ALA A 50 3.73 -0.39 -2.61
N LEU A 51 3.72 -1.63 -2.12
CA LEU A 51 4.21 -1.98 -0.80
C LEU A 51 5.72 -1.74 -0.68
N ALA A 52 6.53 -2.12 -1.68
CA ALA A 52 7.95 -1.81 -1.72
C ALA A 52 8.24 -0.30 -1.65
N HIS A 53 7.49 0.52 -2.40
CA HIS A 53 7.61 1.98 -2.33
C HIS A 53 7.18 2.56 -0.97
N LYS A 54 6.18 1.97 -0.31
CA LYS A 54 5.82 2.35 1.07
C LYS A 54 6.98 2.13 2.03
N PHE A 55 7.70 1.01 1.96
CA PHE A 55 8.87 0.76 2.82
C PHE A 55 10.04 1.71 2.52
N LEU A 56 10.16 2.18 1.28
CA LEU A 56 11.09 3.25 0.89
C LEU A 56 10.64 4.65 1.33
N ARG A 57 9.39 4.80 1.82
CA ARG A 57 8.71 6.09 2.06
C ARG A 57 8.59 6.95 0.79
N ASN A 58 8.56 6.31 -0.38
CA ASN A 58 8.25 6.96 -1.65
C ASN A 58 6.72 7.02 -1.80
N TRP A 59 6.11 7.95 -1.07
CA TRP A 59 4.66 8.01 -0.92
C TRP A 59 3.92 8.30 -2.23
N ASP A 60 4.47 9.13 -3.11
CA ASP A 60 3.88 9.43 -4.42
C ASP A 60 3.76 8.16 -5.27
N LYS A 61 4.82 7.36 -5.36
CA LYS A 61 4.76 6.08 -6.09
C LYS A 61 3.88 5.04 -5.40
N ALA A 62 3.93 4.96 -4.07
CA ALA A 62 3.05 4.07 -3.33
C ALA A 62 1.57 4.40 -3.55
N LEU A 63 1.23 5.69 -3.68
CA LEU A 63 -0.11 6.16 -4.02
C LEU A 63 -0.51 5.73 -5.43
N ASP A 64 0.30 6.04 -6.43
CA ASP A 64 -0.01 5.74 -7.84
C ASP A 64 -0.18 4.24 -8.09
N LEU A 65 0.76 3.43 -7.61
CA LEU A 65 0.71 1.97 -7.74
C LEU A 65 -0.42 1.38 -6.89
N GLY A 66 -0.66 1.95 -5.70
CA GLY A 66 -1.73 1.53 -4.80
C GLY A 66 -3.13 1.72 -5.39
N ARG A 67 -3.34 2.78 -6.19
CA ARG A 67 -4.60 2.99 -6.94
C ARG A 67 -4.87 1.86 -7.91
N GLU A 68 -3.85 1.46 -8.67
CA GLU A 68 -3.97 0.35 -9.63
C GLU A 68 -4.21 -0.99 -8.92
N ALA A 69 -3.55 -1.22 -7.77
CA ALA A 69 -3.79 -2.40 -6.95
C ALA A 69 -5.25 -2.44 -6.45
N ALA A 70 -5.70 -1.36 -5.80
CA ALA A 70 -7.03 -1.26 -5.22
C ALA A 70 -8.15 -1.35 -6.26
N ALA A 71 -7.96 -0.77 -7.46
CA ALA A 71 -8.90 -0.88 -8.57
C ALA A 71 -9.15 -2.33 -9.03
N ARG A 72 -8.24 -3.26 -8.71
CA ARG A 72 -8.33 -4.69 -9.04
C ARG A 72 -8.66 -5.56 -7.82
N SER A 73 -8.86 -4.96 -6.65
CA SER A 73 -9.17 -5.66 -5.38
C SER A 73 -10.66 -5.60 -5.03
N PRO A 74 -11.18 -6.61 -4.30
CA PRO A 74 -12.53 -6.56 -3.74
C PRO A 74 -12.67 -5.42 -2.72
N ARG A 75 -13.83 -4.75 -2.71
CA ARG A 75 -14.17 -3.68 -1.77
C ARG A 75 -14.93 -4.22 -0.56
N GLY A 76 -14.73 -3.59 0.59
CA GLY A 76 -15.48 -3.85 1.84
C GLY A 76 -15.06 -5.12 2.59
N GLU A 77 -14.04 -5.83 2.10
CA GLU A 77 -13.61 -7.14 2.64
C GLU A 77 -12.29 -7.07 3.43
N GLY A 78 -11.81 -5.86 3.76
CA GLY A 78 -10.53 -5.69 4.44
C GLY A 78 -9.31 -6.00 3.55
N ASP A 79 -9.42 -5.77 2.24
CA ASP A 79 -8.34 -6.07 1.30
C ASP A 79 -7.12 -5.16 1.54
N PRO A 80 -5.89 -5.72 1.63
CA PRO A 80 -4.70 -4.96 1.97
C PRO A 80 -4.31 -3.90 0.93
N ALA A 81 -4.78 -3.98 -0.32
CA ALA A 81 -4.53 -2.93 -1.31
C ALA A 81 -5.19 -1.60 -0.89
N TYR A 82 -6.46 -1.65 -0.45
CA TYR A 82 -7.17 -0.49 0.05
C TYR A 82 -6.54 0.09 1.32
N TRP A 83 -6.09 -0.78 2.25
CA TRP A 83 -5.39 -0.35 3.45
C TRP A 83 -4.11 0.44 3.14
N ASN A 84 -3.26 -0.09 2.25
CA ASN A 84 -2.00 0.57 1.92
C ASN A 84 -2.19 1.83 1.09
N LEU A 85 -3.19 1.85 0.18
CA LEU A 85 -3.59 3.06 -0.52
C LEU A 85 -4.07 4.15 0.46
N GLY A 86 -4.92 3.78 1.44
CA GLY A 86 -5.40 4.69 2.48
C GLY A 86 -4.26 5.31 3.29
N ILE A 87 -3.23 4.54 3.65
CA ILE A 87 -2.04 5.06 4.32
C ILE A 87 -1.32 6.09 3.44
N ALA A 88 -1.00 5.75 2.19
CA ALA A 88 -0.26 6.63 1.29
C ALA A 88 -1.03 7.95 1.05
N ALA A 89 -2.33 7.86 0.78
CA ALA A 89 -3.19 9.02 0.56
C ALA A 89 -3.30 9.90 1.82
N THR A 90 -3.40 9.30 3.01
CA THR A 90 -3.45 10.02 4.30
C THR A 90 -2.16 10.79 4.54
N ILE A 91 -0.99 10.20 4.27
CA ILE A 91 0.31 10.85 4.43
C ILE A 91 0.46 12.04 3.48
N LEU A 92 -0.01 11.89 2.23
CA LEU A 92 0.01 12.94 1.22
C LEU A 92 -1.13 13.95 1.36
N ARG A 93 -2.04 13.75 2.32
CA ARG A 93 -3.23 14.58 2.55
C ARG A 93 -4.17 14.65 1.34
N ASP A 94 -4.15 13.61 0.51
CA ASP A 94 -5.14 13.40 -0.55
C ASP A 94 -6.40 12.80 0.08
N TRP A 95 -7.22 13.68 0.68
CA TRP A 95 -8.37 13.25 1.48
C TRP A 95 -9.47 12.59 0.68
N THR A 96 -9.62 12.95 -0.60
CA THR A 96 -10.57 12.29 -1.49
C THR A 96 -10.18 10.83 -1.71
N THR A 97 -8.91 10.57 -2.06
CA THR A 97 -8.42 9.21 -2.24
C THR A 97 -8.38 8.45 -0.91
N ALA A 98 -7.99 9.10 0.19
CA ALA A 98 -7.95 8.45 1.50
C ALA A 98 -9.33 7.97 1.94
N ARG A 99 -10.36 8.82 1.79
CA ARG A 99 -11.75 8.47 2.12
C ARG A 99 -12.26 7.30 1.29
N ASP A 100 -12.08 7.35 -0.03
CA ASP A 100 -12.46 6.23 -0.91
C ASP A 100 -11.71 4.94 -0.54
N ALA A 101 -10.43 5.04 -0.20
CA ALA A 101 -9.63 3.87 0.13
C ALA A 101 -10.04 3.24 1.47
N TRP A 102 -10.31 4.04 2.50
CA TRP A 102 -10.75 3.52 3.80
C TRP A 102 -12.18 2.96 3.75
N ASP A 103 -13.08 3.58 2.98
CA ASP A 103 -14.39 3.01 2.65
C ASP A 103 -14.25 1.69 1.87
N GLY A 104 -13.39 1.68 0.84
CA GLY A 104 -13.07 0.50 0.05
C GLY A 104 -12.43 -0.63 0.86
N PHE A 105 -11.74 -0.32 1.95
CA PHE A 105 -11.28 -1.31 2.92
C PHE A 105 -12.44 -1.87 3.77
N GLY A 106 -13.48 -1.07 4.02
CA GLY A 106 -14.64 -1.44 4.84
C GLY A 106 -14.74 -0.69 6.17
N ILE A 107 -14.05 0.45 6.33
CA ILE A 107 -14.19 1.31 7.51
C ILE A 107 -15.30 2.33 7.25
N GLU A 108 -16.28 2.39 8.15
CA GLU A 108 -17.30 3.43 8.13
C GLU A 108 -16.69 4.78 8.53
N LEU A 109 -16.83 5.78 7.66
CA LEU A 109 -16.26 7.11 7.85
C LEU A 109 -17.33 8.14 8.20
N PRO A 110 -17.01 9.14 9.04
CA PRO A 110 -17.87 10.30 9.21
C PRO A 110 -17.97 11.11 7.91
N GLU A 111 -19.13 11.74 7.68
CA GLU A 111 -19.36 12.62 6.54
C GLU A 111 -18.31 13.74 6.43
N GLY A 112 -17.99 14.14 5.20
CA GLY A 112 -17.08 15.25 4.89
C GLY A 112 -16.13 14.99 3.72
N GLU A 113 -15.40 16.03 3.32
CA GLU A 113 -14.50 16.01 2.15
C GLU A 113 -13.01 16.18 2.50
N GLY A 114 -12.72 16.61 3.73
CA GLY A 114 -11.37 16.90 4.20
C GLY A 114 -10.75 15.78 5.04
N GLU A 115 -9.80 16.14 5.89
CA GLU A 115 -9.19 15.22 6.86
C GLU A 115 -10.24 14.37 7.60
N ILE A 116 -9.90 13.11 7.85
CA ILE A 116 -10.80 12.16 8.52
C ILE A 116 -10.63 12.34 10.03
N ALA A 117 -11.53 13.13 10.61
CA ALA A 117 -11.65 13.30 12.06
C ALA A 117 -12.90 12.56 12.55
N GLY A 118 -12.72 11.44 13.23
CA GLY A 118 -13.80 10.62 13.77
C GLY A 118 -13.33 9.79 14.95
N ARG A 119 -14.28 9.31 15.76
CA ARG A 119 -13.98 8.42 16.90
C ARG A 119 -13.91 6.97 16.44
N PHE A 120 -12.69 6.46 16.27
CA PHE A 120 -12.40 5.08 15.86
C PHE A 120 -11.97 4.19 17.03
N GLY A 121 -11.96 4.71 18.26
CA GLY A 121 -11.70 3.96 19.47
C GLY A 121 -10.23 3.96 19.90
N ALA A 122 -9.82 2.94 20.64
CA ALA A 122 -8.45 2.87 21.16
C ALA A 122 -7.45 2.59 20.03
N ALA A 123 -6.41 3.43 19.93
CA ALA A 123 -5.29 3.22 19.03
C ALA A 123 -3.98 3.15 19.81
N CYS A 124 -3.03 2.36 19.31
CA CYS A 124 -1.68 2.31 19.85
C CYS A 124 -0.73 3.18 19.02
N VAL A 125 0.12 3.93 19.70
CA VAL A 125 1.25 4.66 19.13
C VAL A 125 2.52 3.99 19.64
N ARG A 126 3.35 3.50 18.72
CA ARG A 126 4.66 2.92 19.05
C ARG A 126 5.71 4.01 18.95
N LEU A 127 6.44 4.22 20.03
CA LEU A 127 7.51 5.21 20.10
C LEU A 127 8.84 4.46 20.21
N ASP A 128 9.83 4.91 19.43
CA ASP A 128 11.21 4.46 19.51
C ASP A 128 12.08 5.71 19.72
N THR A 129 12.67 5.83 20.91
CA THR A 129 13.50 6.95 21.33
C THR A 129 14.84 6.42 21.78
N ASP A 130 15.87 6.60 20.96
CA ASP A 130 17.26 6.19 21.23
C ASP A 130 17.40 4.73 21.71
N GLY A 131 16.59 3.83 21.16
CA GLY A 131 16.62 2.39 21.48
C GLY A 131 15.68 1.97 22.62
N GLU A 132 15.07 2.92 23.33
CA GLU A 132 13.99 2.67 24.26
C GLU A 132 12.65 2.63 23.51
N ARG A 133 11.86 1.58 23.74
CA ARG A 133 10.61 1.32 23.02
C ARG A 133 9.43 1.33 23.97
N GLU A 134 8.43 2.15 23.67
CA GLU A 134 7.17 2.19 24.42
C GLU A 134 5.94 2.15 23.52
N VAL A 135 4.81 1.73 24.10
CA VAL A 135 3.50 1.75 23.45
C VAL A 135 2.57 2.64 24.27
N VAL A 136 2.13 3.73 23.67
CA VAL A 136 1.16 4.65 24.25
C VAL A 136 -0.22 4.38 23.65
N TRP A 137 -1.25 4.42 24.48
CA TRP A 137 -2.64 4.25 24.04
C TRP A 137 -3.33 5.60 23.98
N ILE A 138 -4.05 5.85 22.89
CA ILE A 138 -4.83 7.07 22.67
C ILE A 138 -6.27 6.70 22.33
N GLU A 139 -7.19 7.64 22.57
CA GLU A 139 -8.54 7.59 22.00
C GLU A 139 -8.53 8.37 20.69
N ARG A 140 -8.90 7.70 19.60
CA ARG A 140 -9.13 8.30 18.29
C ARG A 140 -10.60 8.53 18.10
#